data_AF-A0A257TIC9-F1
#
_entry.id   AF-A0A257TIC9-F1
#
_cell.length_a   1.000
_cell.length_b   1.000
_cell.length_c   1.000
_cell.angle_alpha   90.00
_cell.angle_beta   90.00
_cell.angle_gamma   90.00
#
_symmetry.space_group_name_H-M   'P 1'
#
loop_
_entity.id
_entity.type
_entity.pdbx_description
1 polymer ?
#
loop_
_entity_poly.entity_id
_entity_poly.type
_entity_poly.pdbx_seq_one_letter_code
_entity_poly.pdbx_strand_id
1 'polypeptide(L)'
;MASVDLIEFDRVLAPISETEPCGVDLRWDAVYDDLRKARQQRDRAAFEGEKSSEPDWNFVIERATEALATRSKDLQIAGWLTEALLHLHGFAGVRDGLKAAN
;
A
#
# COMPACT_ATOMS: atom_id res chain seq x y z
N MET A 1 16.89 12.08 17.25
CA MET A 1 16.13 12.84 16.23
C MET A 1 14.96 11.98 15.80
N ALA A 2 13.74 12.50 15.77
CA ALA A 2 12.64 11.80 15.09
C ALA A 2 13.03 11.65 13.62
N SER A 3 12.87 10.46 13.05
CA SER A 3 13.16 10.28 11.62
C SER A 3 12.03 10.93 10.80
N VAL A 4 12.35 11.27 9.56
CA VAL A 4 11.39 11.83 8.60
C VAL A 4 10.24 10.83 8.38
N ASP A 5 9.03 11.37 8.25
CA ASP A 5 7.83 10.63 7.88
C ASP A 5 7.91 10.23 6.40
N LEU A 6 7.63 8.96 6.08
CA LEU A 6 7.77 8.40 4.74
C LEU A 6 6.51 8.60 3.87
N ILE A 7 5.39 9.01 4.48
CA ILE A 7 4.09 9.24 3.82
C ILE A 7 3.36 10.44 4.44
N GLU A 8 2.41 11.01 3.69
CA GLU A 8 1.60 12.16 4.12
C GLU A 8 0.45 11.72 5.06
N PHE A 9 0.74 11.54 6.34
CA PHE A 9 -0.24 11.06 7.34
C PHE A 9 -1.52 11.88 7.39
N ASP A 10 -1.43 13.21 7.29
CA ASP A 10 -2.61 14.08 7.36
C ASP A 10 -3.62 13.76 6.27
N ARG A 11 -3.17 13.31 5.09
CA ARG A 11 -4.04 12.88 3.99
C ARG A 11 -4.56 11.46 4.21
N VAL A 12 -3.70 10.55 4.62
CA VAL A 12 -4.05 9.13 4.81
C VAL A 12 -5.01 8.93 5.99
N LEU A 13 -4.93 9.76 7.03
CA LEU A 13 -5.78 9.64 8.23
C LEU A 13 -7.01 10.55 8.20
N ALA A 14 -7.09 11.51 7.27
CA ALA A 14 -8.29 12.33 7.11
C ALA A 14 -9.50 11.47 6.69
N PRO A 15 -10.72 11.75 7.19
CA PRO A 15 -11.93 11.13 6.68
C PRO A 15 -12.06 11.27 5.16
N ILE A 16 -12.51 10.21 4.47
CA ILE A 16 -12.73 10.26 3.01
C ILE A 16 -13.83 11.27 2.66
N SER A 17 -14.91 11.28 3.44
CA SER A 17 -16.00 12.26 3.33
C SER A 17 -16.74 12.41 4.66
N GLU A 18 -17.60 13.41 4.77
CA GLU A 18 -18.43 13.62 5.98
C GLU A 18 -19.46 12.51 6.17
N THR A 19 -20.03 11.99 5.08
CA THR A 19 -21.08 10.96 5.12
C THR A 19 -20.53 9.55 5.14
N GLU A 20 -19.37 9.33 4.54
CA GLU A 20 -18.67 8.04 4.49
C GLU A 20 -17.19 8.26 4.90
N PRO A 21 -16.89 8.39 6.20
CA PRO A 21 -15.52 8.65 6.69
C PRO A 21 -14.52 7.57 6.28
N CYS A 22 -14.99 6.32 6.16
CA CYS A 22 -14.18 5.18 5.73
C CYS A 22 -14.19 4.93 4.22
N GLY A 23 -14.99 5.67 3.45
CA GLY A 23 -15.15 5.45 2.01
C GLY A 23 -15.78 4.09 1.66
N VAL A 24 -15.46 3.58 0.47
CA VAL A 24 -16.08 2.37 -0.11
C VAL A 24 -15.22 1.12 0.05
N ASP A 25 -15.82 -0.07 0.00
CA ASP A 25 -15.07 -1.34 -0.05
C ASP A 25 -14.41 -1.50 -1.44
N LEU A 26 -13.09 -1.67 -1.46
CA LEU A 26 -12.29 -1.80 -2.69
C LEU A 26 -11.96 -3.25 -3.07
N ARG A 27 -12.47 -4.25 -2.35
CA ARG A 27 -12.11 -5.67 -2.55
C ARG A 27 -12.30 -6.17 -3.99
N TRP A 28 -13.25 -5.60 -4.73
CA TRP A 28 -13.57 -5.95 -6.12
C TRP A 28 -13.16 -4.86 -7.11
N ASP A 29 -12.50 -3.82 -6.64
CA ASP A 29 -12.00 -2.72 -7.45
C ASP A 29 -10.65 -3.09 -8.08
N ALA A 30 -10.38 -2.54 -9.27
CA ALA A 30 -9.14 -2.78 -9.99
C ALA A 30 -7.89 -2.42 -9.16
N VAL A 31 -7.98 -1.41 -8.29
CA VAL A 31 -6.88 -1.02 -7.40
C VAL A 31 -6.40 -2.18 -6.53
N TYR A 32 -7.32 -3.00 -6.02
CA TYR A 32 -6.97 -4.14 -5.16
C TYR A 32 -6.21 -5.21 -5.94
N ASP A 33 -6.65 -5.51 -7.16
CA ASP A 33 -5.98 -6.44 -8.06
C ASP A 33 -4.61 -5.94 -8.53
N ASP A 34 -4.49 -4.64 -8.81
CA ASP A 34 -3.23 -4.01 -9.24
C ASP A 34 -2.19 -4.05 -8.11
N LEU A 35 -2.59 -3.69 -6.89
CA LEU A 35 -1.73 -3.79 -5.70
C LEU A 35 -1.31 -5.24 -5.44
N ARG A 36 -2.24 -6.19 -5.58
CA ARG A 36 -1.94 -7.62 -5.43
C ARG A 36 -0.95 -8.09 -6.47
N LYS A 37 -1.13 -7.74 -7.75
CA LYS A 37 -0.22 -8.13 -8.85
C LYS A 37 1.17 -7.52 -8.69
N ALA A 38 1.25 -6.24 -8.33
CA ALA A 38 2.52 -5.54 -8.12
C ALA A 38 3.36 -6.20 -7.01
N ARG A 39 2.71 -6.70 -5.96
CA ARG A 39 3.35 -7.50 -4.89
C ARG A 39 3.74 -8.91 -5.36
N GLN A 40 2.90 -9.52 -6.19
CA GLN A 40 3.04 -10.91 -6.68
C GLN A 40 3.88 -11.05 -7.95
N GLN A 41 4.68 -10.05 -8.33
CA GLN A 41 5.75 -10.24 -9.32
C GLN A 41 6.86 -11.13 -8.72
N ARG A 42 6.51 -12.40 -8.53
CA ARG A 42 7.29 -13.61 -8.30
C ARG A 42 6.28 -14.74 -8.14
N ASP A 43 6.05 -15.46 -9.25
CA ASP A 43 5.80 -16.92 -9.26
C ASP A 43 5.45 -17.51 -10.63
N ARG A 44 5.45 -16.74 -11.73
CA ARG A 44 5.13 -17.31 -13.05
C ARG A 44 6.27 -17.88 -13.87
N ALA A 45 7.51 -17.83 -13.39
CA ALA A 45 8.64 -18.28 -14.20
C ALA A 45 9.71 -19.03 -13.40
N ALA A 46 9.37 -20.21 -12.91
CA ALA A 46 10.36 -21.26 -12.70
C ALA A 46 10.33 -22.32 -13.82
N PHE A 47 9.29 -22.33 -14.67
CA PHE A 47 9.08 -23.40 -15.68
C PHE A 47 9.42 -23.02 -17.12
N GLU A 48 9.47 -21.73 -17.51
CA GLU A 48 9.53 -21.35 -18.93
C GLU A 48 10.62 -20.32 -19.34
N GLY A 49 11.58 -20.02 -18.48
CA GLY A 49 12.70 -19.11 -18.85
C GLY A 49 12.31 -17.64 -19.03
N GLU A 50 11.06 -17.26 -18.71
CA GLU A 50 10.69 -15.86 -18.54
C GLU A 50 11.41 -15.26 -17.32
N LYS A 51 11.92 -14.04 -17.45
CA LYS A 51 12.52 -13.33 -16.31
C LYS A 51 11.43 -13.07 -15.29
N SER A 52 11.59 -13.57 -14.06
CA SER A 52 10.80 -13.10 -12.92
C SER A 52 10.95 -11.58 -12.84
N SER A 53 9.91 -10.80 -13.15
CA SER A 53 9.91 -9.39 -12.76
C SER A 53 9.92 -9.34 -11.24
N GLU A 54 10.63 -8.38 -10.65
CA GLU A 54 10.62 -8.14 -9.21
C GLU A 54 9.38 -7.32 -8.82
N PRO A 55 8.92 -7.39 -7.56
CA PRO A 55 7.82 -6.54 -7.09
C PRO A 55 8.14 -5.04 -7.20
N ASP A 56 7.21 -4.27 -7.74
CA ASP A 56 7.32 -2.81 -7.78
C ASP A 56 6.77 -2.20 -6.48
N TRP A 57 7.63 -2.11 -5.46
CA TRP A 57 7.27 -1.55 -4.16
C TRP A 57 6.95 -0.05 -4.22
N ASN A 58 7.54 0.71 -5.16
CA ASN A 58 7.23 2.12 -5.31
C ASN A 58 5.79 2.31 -5.81
N PHE A 59 5.39 1.50 -6.80
CA PHE A 59 4.01 1.47 -7.28
C PHE A 59 3.03 1.11 -6.16
N VAL A 60 3.36 0.11 -5.33
CA VAL A 60 2.52 -0.28 -4.18
C VAL A 60 2.35 0.88 -3.21
N ILE A 61 3.44 1.59 -2.85
CA ILE A 61 3.36 2.76 -1.95
C ILE A 61 2.47 3.85 -2.56
N GLU A 62 2.69 4.22 -3.82
CA GLU A 62 1.94 5.28 -4.49
C GLU A 62 0.45 4.95 -4.56
N ARG A 63 0.10 3.76 -5.04
CA ARG A 63 -1.30 3.34 -5.21
C ARG A 63 -2.02 3.09 -3.90
N ALA A 64 -1.36 2.49 -2.92
CA ALA A 64 -1.96 2.23 -1.61
C ALA A 64 -2.18 3.54 -0.85
N THR A 65 -1.21 4.46 -0.87
CA THR A 65 -1.33 5.78 -0.23
C THR A 65 -2.48 6.57 -0.82
N GLU A 66 -2.60 6.60 -2.16
CA GLU A 66 -3.69 7.29 -2.83
C GLU A 66 -5.05 6.66 -2.51
N ALA A 67 -5.17 5.33 -2.56
CA ALA A 67 -6.41 4.64 -2.22
C ALA A 67 -6.87 4.92 -0.79
N LEU A 68 -5.93 4.90 0.17
CA LEU A 68 -6.19 5.21 1.58
C LEU A 68 -6.56 6.68 1.80
N ALA A 69 -5.96 7.60 1.04
CA ALA A 69 -6.23 9.02 1.17
C ALA A 69 -7.58 9.44 0.55
N THR A 70 -8.02 8.80 -0.54
CA THR A 70 -9.14 9.33 -1.34
C THR A 70 -10.32 8.40 -1.55
N ARG A 71 -10.19 7.10 -1.27
CA ARG A 71 -11.24 6.12 -1.63
C ARG A 71 -11.72 5.24 -0.48
N SER A 72 -10.83 4.74 0.36
CA SER A 72 -11.18 3.73 1.36
C SER A 72 -10.20 3.63 2.52
N LYS A 73 -10.69 3.50 3.74
CA LYS A 73 -9.88 3.13 4.92
C LYS A 73 -9.82 1.62 5.06
N ASP A 74 -9.07 0.99 4.16
CA ASP A 74 -8.96 -0.46 4.06
C ASP A 74 -7.69 -0.98 4.76
N LEU A 75 -7.89 -1.86 5.76
CA LEU A 75 -6.79 -2.41 6.56
C LEU A 75 -5.87 -3.33 5.75
N GLN A 76 -6.38 -4.04 4.75
CA GLN A 76 -5.56 -4.89 3.89
C GLN A 76 -4.65 -4.06 3.00
N ILE A 77 -5.15 -2.96 2.44
CA ILE A 77 -4.36 -1.99 1.67
C ILE A 77 -3.30 -1.33 2.56
N ALA A 78 -3.65 -0.95 3.81
CA ALA A 78 -2.67 -0.44 4.78
C ALA A 78 -1.60 -1.48 5.13
N GLY A 79 -1.95 -2.77 5.21
CA GLY A 79 -1.00 -3.86 5.35
C GLY A 79 -0.01 -3.96 4.19
N TRP A 80 -0.49 -3.80 2.95
CA TRP A 80 0.36 -3.80 1.76
C TRP A 80 1.25 -2.56 1.66
N LEU A 81 0.75 -1.39 2.06
CA LEU A 81 1.57 -0.19 2.21
C LEU A 81 2.69 -0.43 3.22
N THR A 82 2.37 -1.03 4.37
CA THR A 82 3.35 -1.36 5.42
C THR A 82 4.44 -2.30 4.91
N GLU A 83 4.05 -3.34 4.15
CA GLU A 83 5.00 -4.27 3.53
C GLU A 83 5.91 -3.58 2.52
N ALA A 84 5.36 -2.73 1.65
CA ALA A 84 6.16 -2.01 0.66
C ALA A 84 7.14 -1.03 1.31
N LEU A 85 6.69 -0.30 2.34
CA LEU A 85 7.54 0.57 3.13
C LEU A 85 8.64 -0.21 3.87
N LEU A 86 8.34 -1.41 4.39
CA LEU A 86 9.34 -2.30 4.97
C LEU A 86 10.40 -2.69 3.94
N HIS A 87 10.01 -3.06 2.72
CA HIS A 87 10.94 -3.46 1.67
C HIS A 87 11.89 -2.34 1.25
N LEU A 88 11.44 -1.09 1.21
CA LEU A 88 12.26 0.05 0.77
C LEU A 88 12.97 0.80 1.91
N HIS A 89 12.40 0.80 3.13
CA HIS A 89 12.85 1.66 4.23
C HIS A 89 13.08 0.90 5.55
N GLY A 90 12.95 -0.42 5.58
CA GLY A 90 13.19 -1.24 6.76
C GLY A 90 12.25 -0.90 7.92
N PHE A 91 12.77 -0.88 9.15
CA PHE A 91 11.96 -0.63 10.35
C PHE A 91 11.32 0.76 10.41
N ALA A 92 11.91 1.76 9.75
CA ALA A 92 11.26 3.07 9.60
C ALA A 92 9.95 2.94 8.79
N GLY A 93 9.97 2.10 7.77
CA GLY A 93 8.79 1.77 6.99
C GLY A 93 7.71 1.04 7.78
N VAL A 94 8.09 0.08 8.63
CA VAL A 94 7.13 -0.61 9.52
C VAL A 94 6.47 0.37 10.49
N ARG A 95 7.25 1.26 11.10
CA ARG A 95 6.73 2.28 12.02
C ARG A 95 5.67 3.14 11.33
N ASP A 96 5.97 3.62 10.12
CA ASP A 96 5.09 4.53 9.40
C ASP A 96 3.86 3.81 8.83
N GLY A 97 4.04 2.58 8.34
CA GLY A 97 2.92 1.74 7.90
C GLY A 97 1.93 1.41 9.02
N LEU A 98 2.43 1.07 10.22
CA LEU A 98 1.57 0.83 11.38
C LEU A 98 0.86 2.09 11.85
N LYS A 99 1.52 3.25 11.78
CA LYS A 99 0.90 4.54 12.09
C LYS A 99 -0.23 4.89 11.12
N ALA A 100 -0.16 4.44 9.86
CA ALA A 100 -1.22 4.61 8.87
C ALA A 100 -2.39 3.60 9.01
N ALA A 101 -2.22 2.54 9.80
CA ALA A 101 -3.21 1.48 9.98
C ALA A 101 -4.05 1.61 11.26
N ASN A 102 -3.89 2.70 12.01
CA ASN A 102 -4.50 2.95 13.32
C ASN A 102 -5.39 4.19 13.30
#